data_AF-A0A6M4BCX6-F1
#
_entry.id   AF-A0A6M4BCX6-F1
#
_cell.length_a   1.000
_cell.length_b   1.000
_cell.length_c   1.000
_cell.angle_alpha   90.00
_cell.angle_beta   90.00
_cell.angle_gamma   90.00
#
_symmetry.space_group_name_H-M   'P 1'
#
loop_
_entity.id
_entity.type
_entity.pdbx_description
1 polymer ?
#
loop_
_entity_poly.entity_id
_entity_poly.type
_entity_poly.pdbx_seq_one_letter_code
_entity_poly.pdbx_strand_id
1 'polypeptide(L)'
;NGGFTKVWLSLKTVFFPFIIAILVWFWRRIHILQRKPVLLEKMLLSLGIGLCFLNMPIEYLTLHFDMPFMLLLGDIRQGVFYAMLFSFWLIFAGEHMLIQDASAQSSLKQYWKHLSAVVIGCISLFIFDMCERGVQLRNPFYSIWVTDIGTNLALTFIILAGISTGIYFLFLCYMIWQVFINISHKRQSLPTMCSVRRLHYEGIIYRFEFLMLATLLCAALTVIGFILGQVAEGQWKWDENIELEYTSAFFTGVYGMWN
;
A
#
# COMPACT_ATOMS: atom_id res chain seq x y z
N ASN A 1 5.30 25.65 3.99
CA ASN A 1 6.53 25.33 4.76
C ASN A 1 7.64 24.82 3.84
N GLY A 2 8.51 25.71 3.33
CA GLY A 2 9.64 25.30 2.46
C GLY A 2 10.67 24.37 3.16
N GLY A 3 10.78 24.45 4.48
CA GLY A 3 11.61 23.54 5.28
C GLY A 3 11.15 22.07 5.19
N PHE A 4 9.85 21.81 5.34
CA PHE A 4 9.29 20.47 5.20
C PHE A 4 9.54 19.89 3.81
N THR A 5 9.34 20.68 2.75
CA THR A 5 9.59 20.25 1.37
C THR A 5 11.05 19.83 1.16
N LYS A 6 12.00 20.56 1.77
CA LYS A 6 13.43 20.19 1.71
C LYS A 6 13.70 18.85 2.40
N VAL A 7 13.14 18.63 3.59
CA VAL A 7 13.27 17.36 4.32
C VAL A 7 12.62 16.22 3.52
N TRP A 8 11.41 16.42 3.02
CA TRP A 8 10.67 15.44 2.21
C TRP A 8 11.43 15.02 0.95
N LEU A 9 11.97 15.99 0.20
CA LEU A 9 12.83 15.73 -0.96
C LEU A 9 14.10 14.98 -0.58
N SER A 10 14.74 15.34 0.54
CA SER A 10 15.96 14.65 0.99
C SER A 10 15.69 13.18 1.32
N LEU A 11 14.57 12.87 1.99
CA LEU A 11 14.15 11.49 2.26
C LEU A 11 13.95 10.71 0.96
N LYS A 12 13.16 11.25 0.03
CA LYS A 12 12.94 10.62 -1.29
C LYS A 12 14.25 10.33 -2.02
N THR A 13 15.20 11.27 -1.98
CA THR A 13 16.51 11.15 -2.63
C THR A 13 17.38 10.07 -2.02
N VAL A 14 17.28 9.82 -0.72
CA VAL A 14 18.02 8.75 -0.03
C VAL A 14 17.36 7.39 -0.25
N PHE A 15 16.04 7.30 -0.07
CA PHE A 15 15.32 6.03 -0.18
C PHE A 15 15.25 5.49 -1.61
N PHE A 16 15.07 6.36 -2.61
CA PHE A 16 14.92 5.94 -4.01
C PHE A 16 16.08 5.06 -4.55
N PRO A 17 17.35 5.49 -4.51
CA PRO A 17 18.46 4.66 -5.00
C PRO A 17 18.66 3.40 -4.15
N PHE A 18 18.39 3.46 -2.84
CA PHE A 18 18.52 2.31 -1.94
C PHE A 18 17.52 1.21 -2.30
N ILE A 19 16.25 1.58 -2.54
CA ILE A 19 15.20 0.63 -2.91
C ILE A 19 15.45 0.06 -4.31
N ILE A 20 15.92 0.87 -5.27
CA ILE A 20 16.34 0.37 -6.58
C ILE A 20 17.45 -0.68 -6.43
N ALA A 21 18.46 -0.42 -5.61
CA ALA A 21 19.55 -1.37 -5.39
C ALA A 21 19.04 -2.69 -4.80
N ILE A 22 18.12 -2.63 -3.82
CA ILE A 22 17.49 -3.81 -3.23
C ILE A 22 16.66 -4.58 -4.27
N LEU A 23 15.89 -3.89 -5.13
CA LEU A 23 15.08 -4.56 -6.15
C LEU A 23 15.94 -5.24 -7.22
N VAL A 24 16.99 -4.57 -7.68
CA VAL A 24 17.94 -5.16 -8.64
C VAL A 24 18.61 -6.37 -8.01
N TRP A 25 19.04 -6.28 -6.75
CA TRP A 25 19.60 -7.41 -6.02
C TRP A 25 18.61 -8.56 -5.87
N PHE A 26 17.37 -8.28 -5.48
CA PHE A 26 16.30 -9.25 -5.30
C PHE A 26 15.98 -9.98 -6.61
N TRP A 27 15.83 -9.24 -7.70
CA TRP A 27 15.54 -9.80 -9.01
C TRP A 27 16.69 -10.64 -9.55
N ARG A 28 17.94 -10.16 -9.40
CA ARG A 28 19.13 -10.95 -9.74
C ARG A 28 19.19 -12.26 -8.96
N ARG A 29 18.91 -12.21 -7.65
CA ARG A 29 18.90 -13.41 -6.79
C ARG A 29 17.85 -14.41 -7.25
N ILE A 30 16.65 -13.96 -7.66
CA ILE A 30 15.62 -14.84 -8.21
C ILE A 30 16.10 -15.54 -9.48
N HIS A 31 16.73 -14.82 -10.40
CA HIS A 31 17.21 -15.39 -11.67
C HIS A 31 18.37 -16.37 -11.53
N ILE A 32 19.15 -16.29 -10.45
CA ILE A 32 20.21 -17.27 -10.15
C ILE A 32 19.62 -18.64 -9.78
N LEU A 33 18.38 -18.68 -9.25
CA LEU A 33 17.71 -19.94 -8.95
C LEU A 33 17.21 -20.59 -10.25
N GLN A 34 17.50 -21.88 -10.44
CA GLN A 34 17.08 -22.67 -11.61
C GLN A 34 15.58 -23.04 -11.56
N ARG A 35 14.69 -22.08 -11.25
CA ARG A 35 13.24 -22.26 -11.21
C ARG A 35 12.53 -21.02 -11.75
N LYS A 36 11.29 -21.17 -12.22
CA LYS A 36 10.47 -20.01 -12.60
C LYS A 36 10.08 -19.19 -11.35
N PRO A 37 10.04 -17.84 -11.44
CA PRO A 37 9.64 -17.01 -10.32
C PRO A 37 8.22 -17.32 -9.84
N VAL A 38 8.05 -17.45 -8.53
CA VAL A 38 6.75 -17.73 -7.89
C VAL A 38 5.87 -16.48 -7.94
N LEU A 39 4.55 -16.65 -7.87
CA LEU A 39 3.60 -15.54 -7.88
C LEU A 39 3.91 -14.50 -6.80
N LEU A 40 4.19 -14.92 -5.56
CA LEU A 40 4.58 -14.02 -4.46
C LEU A 40 5.84 -13.20 -4.77
N GLU A 41 6.85 -13.79 -5.42
CA GLU A 41 8.08 -13.08 -5.80
C GLU A 41 7.80 -12.01 -6.85
N LYS A 42 6.91 -12.29 -7.81
CA LYS A 42 6.46 -11.32 -8.81
C LYS A 42 5.64 -10.18 -8.19
N MET A 43 4.77 -10.50 -7.24
CA MET A 43 3.97 -9.49 -6.53
C MET A 43 4.85 -8.59 -5.66
N LEU A 44 5.85 -9.14 -4.96
CA LEU A 44 6.83 -8.37 -4.20
C LEU A 44 7.65 -7.46 -5.11
N LEU A 45 8.09 -7.95 -6.28
CA LEU A 45 8.76 -7.10 -7.26
C LEU A 45 7.86 -5.94 -7.70
N SER A 46 6.60 -6.23 -8.02
CA SER A 46 5.65 -5.23 -8.48
C SER A 46 5.32 -4.19 -7.39
N LEU A 47 5.22 -4.61 -6.13
CA LEU A 47 5.06 -3.72 -4.98
C LEU A 47 6.27 -2.80 -4.83
N GLY A 48 7.49 -3.36 -4.94
CA GLY A 48 8.71 -2.58 -4.91
C GLY A 48 8.85 -1.59 -6.06
N ILE A 49 8.43 -1.97 -7.28
CA ILE A 49 8.36 -1.03 -8.41
C ILE A 49 7.38 0.10 -8.13
N GLY A 50 6.21 -0.20 -7.54
CA GLY A 50 5.25 0.81 -7.09
C GLY A 50 5.83 1.76 -6.05
N LEU A 51 6.60 1.23 -5.08
CA LEU A 51 7.31 2.01 -4.08
C LEU A 51 8.40 2.89 -4.70
N CYS A 52 9.20 2.36 -5.63
CA CYS A 52 10.16 3.16 -6.41
C CYS A 52 9.47 4.30 -7.17
N PHE A 53 8.32 4.01 -7.80
CA PHE A 53 7.54 5.03 -8.49
C PHE A 53 7.03 6.10 -7.53
N LEU A 54 6.64 5.76 -6.30
CA LEU A 54 6.26 6.72 -5.25
C LEU A 54 7.43 7.57 -4.73
N ASN A 55 8.65 7.02 -4.74
CA ASN A 55 9.84 7.66 -4.17
C ASN A 55 10.68 8.45 -5.18
N MET A 56 10.46 8.26 -6.48
CA MET A 56 11.17 9.00 -7.52
C MET A 56 11.11 10.52 -7.25
N PRO A 57 12.23 11.23 -7.09
CA PRO A 57 12.23 12.63 -6.66
C PRO A 57 11.97 13.58 -7.85
N ILE A 58 10.84 13.40 -8.54
CA ILE A 58 10.38 14.20 -9.70
C ILE A 58 10.15 15.66 -9.29
N GLU A 59 9.80 15.87 -8.02
CA GLU A 59 9.59 17.16 -7.38
C GLU A 59 10.82 18.09 -7.50
N TYR A 60 12.04 17.61 -7.72
CA TYR A 60 13.17 18.51 -8.01
C TYR A 60 12.99 19.33 -9.29
N LEU A 61 12.25 18.80 -10.26
CA LEU A 61 11.97 19.52 -11.50
C LEU A 61 11.13 20.78 -11.22
N THR A 62 10.35 20.83 -10.12
CA THR A 62 9.52 22.01 -9.80
C THR A 62 10.36 23.21 -9.36
N LEU A 63 11.64 23.02 -9.01
CA LEU A 63 12.55 24.12 -8.71
C LEU A 63 12.94 24.90 -9.97
N HIS A 64 12.84 24.28 -11.14
CA HIS A 64 13.28 24.84 -12.42
C HIS A 64 12.10 25.13 -13.36
N PHE A 65 11.02 24.37 -13.25
CA PHE A 65 9.85 24.45 -14.11
C PHE A 65 8.56 24.54 -13.30
N ASP A 66 7.67 25.45 -13.68
CA ASP A 66 6.32 25.49 -13.12
C ASP A 66 5.49 24.30 -13.64
N MET A 67 5.24 23.33 -12.77
CA MET A 67 4.46 22.13 -13.10
C MET A 67 3.18 22.05 -12.26
N PRO A 68 2.06 22.63 -12.74
CA PRO A 68 0.80 22.66 -12.00
C PRO A 68 0.20 21.25 -11.76
N PHE A 69 0.59 20.26 -12.56
CA PHE A 69 0.10 18.87 -12.46
C PHE A 69 0.74 18.04 -11.35
N MET A 70 1.67 18.59 -10.56
CA MET A 70 2.43 17.80 -9.58
C MET A 70 1.59 17.23 -8.44
N LEU A 71 0.54 17.93 -8.03
CA LEU A 71 -0.39 17.42 -7.01
C LEU A 71 -1.11 16.17 -7.52
N LEU A 72 -1.73 16.27 -8.71
CA LEU A 72 -2.40 15.15 -9.37
C LEU A 72 -1.45 13.98 -9.61
N LEU A 73 -0.22 14.24 -10.08
CA LEU A 73 0.78 13.19 -10.25
C LEU A 73 1.16 12.52 -8.93
N GLY A 74 1.24 13.28 -7.84
CA GLY A 74 1.45 12.77 -6.49
C GLY A 74 0.35 11.79 -6.06
N ASP A 75 -0.91 12.17 -6.26
CA ASP A 75 -2.06 11.31 -5.91
C ASP A 75 -2.09 10.04 -6.75
N ILE A 76 -1.83 10.15 -8.06
CA ILE A 76 -1.75 8.98 -8.95
C ILE A 76 -0.65 8.02 -8.48
N ARG A 77 0.52 8.52 -8.11
CA ARG A 77 1.63 7.70 -7.61
C ARG A 77 1.27 6.98 -6.30
N GLN A 78 0.63 7.68 -5.37
CA GLN A 78 0.13 7.09 -4.12
C GLN A 78 -0.96 6.04 -4.38
N GLY A 79 -1.93 6.35 -5.25
CA GLY A 79 -3.00 5.45 -5.64
C GLY A 79 -2.49 4.16 -6.27
N VAL A 80 -1.48 4.25 -7.16
CA VAL A 80 -0.81 3.07 -7.73
C VAL A 80 -0.13 2.23 -6.65
N PHE A 81 0.60 2.86 -5.72
CA PHE A 81 1.23 2.13 -4.61
C PHE A 81 0.19 1.42 -3.74
N TYR A 82 -0.91 2.08 -3.35
CA TYR A 82 -1.97 1.45 -2.55
C TYR A 82 -2.67 0.32 -3.29
N ALA A 83 -2.94 0.46 -4.59
CA ALA A 83 -3.49 -0.61 -5.41
C ALA A 83 -2.59 -1.85 -5.41
N MET A 84 -1.27 -1.64 -5.54
CA MET A 84 -0.28 -2.71 -5.48
C MET A 84 -0.19 -3.36 -4.10
N LEU A 85 -0.23 -2.56 -3.03
CA LEU A 85 -0.18 -3.03 -1.65
C LEU A 85 -1.41 -3.88 -1.29
N PHE A 86 -2.61 -3.40 -1.62
CA PHE A 86 -3.84 -4.16 -1.37
C PHE A 86 -3.92 -5.45 -2.20
N SER A 87 -3.48 -5.38 -3.46
CA SER A 87 -3.36 -6.58 -4.30
C SER A 87 -2.36 -7.60 -3.73
N PHE A 88 -1.22 -7.12 -3.22
CA PHE A 88 -0.22 -7.96 -2.56
C PHE A 88 -0.79 -8.68 -1.35
N TRP A 89 -1.48 -7.99 -0.44
CA TRP A 89 -2.04 -8.60 0.78
C TRP A 89 -3.08 -9.69 0.50
N LEU A 90 -3.93 -9.44 -0.49
CA LEU A 90 -4.96 -10.40 -0.89
C LEU A 90 -4.33 -11.66 -1.48
N ILE A 91 -3.39 -11.51 -2.42
CA ILE A 91 -2.67 -12.63 -3.01
C ILE A 91 -1.81 -13.35 -1.96
N PHE A 92 -1.17 -12.61 -1.05
CA PHE A 92 -0.37 -13.17 0.03
C PHE A 92 -1.20 -14.06 0.95
N ALA A 93 -2.34 -13.56 1.44
CA ALA A 93 -3.26 -14.36 2.25
C ALA A 93 -3.79 -15.57 1.47
N GLY A 94 -4.07 -15.41 0.17
CA GLY A 94 -4.58 -16.46 -0.70
C GLY A 94 -3.59 -17.59 -0.94
N GLU A 95 -2.34 -17.26 -1.27
CA GLU A 95 -1.28 -18.26 -1.47
C GLU A 95 -1.02 -19.04 -0.19
N HIS A 96 -1.06 -18.38 0.97
CA HIS A 96 -0.88 -19.03 2.27
C HIS A 96 -2.06 -19.93 2.67
N MET A 97 -3.26 -19.69 2.14
CA MET A 97 -4.41 -20.58 2.31
C MET A 97 -4.29 -21.85 1.46
N LEU A 98 -3.75 -21.73 0.23
CA LEU A 98 -3.62 -22.83 -0.75
C LEU A 98 -2.41 -23.76 -0.50
N ILE A 99 -1.62 -23.54 0.55
CA ILE A 99 -0.45 -24.38 0.91
C ILE A 99 -0.82 -25.87 1.12
N GLN A 100 -2.11 -26.17 1.27
CA GLN A 100 -2.61 -27.54 1.36
C GLN A 100 -2.69 -28.25 0.00
N ASP A 101 -2.85 -27.52 -1.12
CA ASP A 101 -3.06 -28.08 -2.47
C ASP A 101 -1.83 -27.81 -3.37
N ALA A 102 -0.73 -28.48 -3.08
CA ALA A 102 0.59 -28.26 -3.69
C ALA A 102 0.72 -28.53 -5.21
N SER A 103 -0.37 -28.78 -5.94
CA SER A 103 -0.32 -29.27 -7.33
C SER A 103 -0.67 -28.25 -8.42
N ALA A 104 -1.26 -27.09 -8.09
CA ALA A 104 -1.66 -26.10 -9.09
C ALA A 104 -0.67 -24.92 -9.12
N GLN A 105 -0.14 -24.60 -10.31
CA GLN A 105 0.57 -23.33 -10.51
C GLN A 105 -0.41 -22.17 -10.26
N SER A 106 -0.13 -21.38 -9.21
CA SER A 106 -0.95 -20.21 -8.90
C SER A 106 -0.84 -19.18 -10.02
N SER A 107 -1.99 -18.85 -10.60
CA SER A 107 -2.09 -17.83 -11.64
C SER A 107 -2.92 -16.65 -11.12
N LEU A 108 -2.57 -15.43 -11.54
CA LEU A 108 -3.33 -14.23 -11.19
C LEU A 108 -4.82 -14.34 -11.56
N LYS A 109 -5.15 -15.14 -12.58
CA LYS A 109 -6.54 -15.38 -13.01
C LYS A 109 -7.41 -15.98 -11.91
N GLN A 110 -6.83 -16.79 -11.03
CA GLN A 110 -7.58 -17.39 -9.91
C GLN A 110 -8.07 -16.34 -8.91
N TYR A 111 -7.31 -15.25 -8.74
CA TYR A 111 -7.62 -14.15 -7.82
C TYR A 111 -8.38 -12.99 -8.46
N TRP A 112 -8.70 -13.06 -9.76
CA TRP A 112 -9.27 -11.93 -10.52
C TRP A 112 -10.56 -11.36 -9.91
N LYS A 113 -11.44 -12.23 -9.39
CA LYS A 113 -12.70 -11.81 -8.74
C LYS A 113 -12.47 -11.02 -7.44
N HIS A 114 -11.35 -11.26 -6.77
CA HIS A 114 -11.00 -10.56 -5.54
C HIS A 114 -10.24 -9.27 -5.85
N LEU A 115 -9.36 -9.31 -6.84
CA LEU A 115 -8.64 -8.15 -7.38
C LEU A 115 -9.59 -7.14 -8.02
N SER A 116 -10.72 -7.57 -8.60
CA SER A 116 -11.67 -6.65 -9.23
C SER A 116 -12.25 -5.62 -8.27
N ALA A 117 -12.45 -5.97 -6.99
CA ALA A 117 -12.88 -4.99 -5.98
C ALA A 117 -11.83 -3.87 -5.82
N VAL A 118 -10.56 -4.24 -5.63
CA VAL A 118 -9.45 -3.27 -5.52
C VAL A 118 -9.39 -2.39 -6.77
N VAL A 119 -9.45 -2.99 -7.96
CA VAL A 119 -9.40 -2.27 -9.24
C VAL A 119 -10.57 -1.29 -9.38
N ILE A 120 -11.80 -1.71 -9.08
CA ILE A 120 -12.99 -0.83 -9.16
C ILE A 120 -12.86 0.33 -8.18
N GLY A 121 -12.38 0.10 -6.95
CA GLY A 121 -12.17 1.15 -5.96
C GLY A 121 -11.13 2.17 -6.43
N CYS A 122 -9.97 1.69 -6.90
CA CYS A 122 -8.90 2.56 -7.38
C CYS A 122 -9.29 3.34 -8.64
N ILE A 123 -10.00 2.72 -9.60
CA ILE A 123 -10.50 3.41 -10.79
C ILE A 123 -11.52 4.50 -10.40
N SER A 124 -12.39 4.21 -9.43
CA SER A 124 -13.39 5.20 -8.96
C SER A 124 -12.73 6.43 -8.36
N LEU A 125 -11.73 6.24 -7.48
CA LEU A 125 -10.96 7.34 -6.90
C LEU A 125 -10.11 8.08 -7.95
N PHE A 126 -9.52 7.35 -8.90
CA PHE A 126 -8.78 7.96 -9.99
C PHE A 126 -9.67 8.86 -10.85
N ILE A 127 -10.88 8.42 -11.21
CA ILE A 127 -11.82 9.26 -11.96
C ILE A 127 -12.21 10.49 -11.13
N PHE A 128 -12.46 10.32 -9.83
CA PHE A 128 -12.72 11.44 -8.93
C PHE A 128 -11.58 12.47 -8.93
N ASP A 129 -10.33 12.04 -8.75
CA ASP A 129 -9.16 12.93 -8.76
C ASP A 129 -8.97 13.62 -10.11
N MET A 130 -9.22 12.91 -11.22
CA MET A 130 -9.18 13.50 -12.56
C MET A 130 -10.28 14.55 -12.78
N CYS A 131 -11.47 14.33 -12.21
CA CYS A 131 -12.57 15.30 -12.29
C CYS A 131 -12.34 16.51 -11.39
N GLU A 132 -11.77 16.35 -10.21
CA GLU A 132 -11.50 17.46 -9.28
C GLU A 132 -10.17 18.15 -9.61
N ARG A 133 -9.04 17.48 -9.36
CA ARG A 133 -7.70 18.04 -9.51
C ARG A 133 -7.25 18.15 -10.96
N GLY A 134 -7.74 17.27 -11.85
CA GLY A 134 -7.44 17.36 -13.28
C GLY A 134 -8.04 18.60 -13.95
N VAL A 135 -9.28 18.98 -13.58
CA VAL A 135 -9.92 20.21 -14.09
C VAL A 135 -9.30 21.47 -13.46
N GLN A 136 -8.85 21.38 -12.22
CA GLN A 136 -8.13 22.47 -11.53
C GLN A 136 -6.85 22.92 -12.26
N LEU A 137 -6.25 22.07 -13.11
CA LEU A 137 -5.12 22.46 -13.95
C LEU A 137 -5.45 23.55 -14.97
N ARG A 138 -6.69 23.58 -15.44
CA ARG A 138 -7.17 24.61 -16.38
C ARG A 138 -7.87 25.76 -15.67
N ASN A 139 -8.59 25.47 -14.59
CA ASN A 139 -9.27 26.47 -13.79
C ASN A 139 -9.01 26.23 -12.29
N PRO A 140 -8.06 26.96 -11.68
CA PRO A 140 -7.72 26.81 -10.26
C PRO A 140 -8.88 27.05 -9.29
N PHE A 141 -9.92 27.77 -9.72
CA PHE A 141 -11.12 28.05 -8.92
C PHE A 141 -12.23 27.01 -9.13
N TYR A 142 -12.00 25.99 -9.96
CA TYR A 142 -12.94 24.90 -10.15
C TYR A 142 -13.03 24.04 -8.89
N SER A 143 -14.27 23.75 -8.50
CA SER A 143 -14.59 22.77 -7.48
C SER A 143 -15.81 21.98 -7.93
N ILE A 144 -15.67 20.66 -7.96
CA ILE A 144 -16.74 19.73 -8.35
C ILE A 144 -17.98 19.88 -7.44
N TRP A 145 -17.77 20.36 -6.22
CA TRP A 145 -18.77 20.53 -5.17
C TRP A 145 -19.70 21.73 -5.36
N VAL A 146 -19.41 22.61 -6.33
CA VAL A 146 -20.20 23.84 -6.56
C VAL A 146 -21.47 23.55 -7.36
N THR A 147 -21.45 22.54 -8.22
CA THR A 147 -22.59 22.19 -9.09
C THR A 147 -23.30 20.94 -8.57
N ASP A 148 -24.63 20.92 -8.57
CA ASP A 148 -25.40 19.75 -8.10
C ASP A 148 -25.05 18.46 -8.85
N ILE A 149 -24.87 18.55 -10.17
CA ILE A 149 -24.49 17.40 -11.02
C ILE A 149 -23.08 16.91 -10.64
N GLY A 150 -22.12 17.84 -10.48
CA GLY A 150 -20.76 17.52 -10.06
C GLY A 150 -20.72 16.87 -8.69
N THR A 151 -21.41 17.43 -7.70
CA THR A 151 -21.51 16.89 -6.34
C THR A 151 -22.09 15.48 -6.33
N ASN A 152 -23.20 15.24 -7.05
CA ASN A 152 -23.79 13.90 -7.13
C ASN A 152 -22.84 12.87 -7.75
N LEU A 153 -22.10 13.27 -8.79
CA LEU A 153 -21.11 12.42 -9.47
C LEU A 153 -19.89 12.15 -8.57
N ALA A 154 -19.37 13.17 -7.89
CA ALA A 154 -18.28 13.04 -6.91
C ALA A 154 -18.67 12.07 -5.78
N LEU A 155 -19.84 12.28 -5.17
CA LEU A 155 -20.37 11.41 -4.12
C LEU A 155 -20.54 9.98 -4.61
N THR A 156 -21.01 9.77 -5.85
CA THR A 156 -21.14 8.43 -6.44
C THR A 156 -19.80 7.69 -6.49
N PHE A 157 -18.73 8.35 -6.95
CA PHE A 157 -17.40 7.73 -7.00
C PHE A 157 -16.82 7.46 -5.61
N ILE A 158 -17.00 8.38 -4.66
CA ILE A 158 -16.53 8.20 -3.28
C ILE A 158 -17.30 7.05 -2.59
N ILE A 159 -18.62 6.99 -2.75
CA ILE A 159 -19.46 5.90 -2.20
C ILE A 159 -19.06 4.56 -2.84
N LEU A 160 -18.86 4.50 -4.15
CA LEU A 160 -18.43 3.28 -4.84
C LEU A 160 -17.06 2.80 -4.35
N ALA A 161 -16.10 3.72 -4.17
CA ALA A 161 -14.80 3.42 -3.59
C ALA A 161 -14.91 2.94 -2.13
N GLY A 162 -15.78 3.56 -1.33
CA GLY A 162 -16.04 3.18 0.05
C GLY A 162 -16.64 1.78 0.18
N ILE A 163 -17.67 1.46 -0.62
CA ILE A 163 -18.27 0.12 -0.68
C ILE A 163 -17.22 -0.90 -1.09
N SER A 164 -16.43 -0.61 -2.13
CA SER A 164 -15.39 -1.53 -2.58
C SER A 164 -14.32 -1.78 -1.51
N THR A 165 -13.90 -0.73 -0.80
CA THR A 165 -12.96 -0.83 0.32
C THR A 165 -13.53 -1.66 1.46
N GLY A 166 -14.82 -1.49 1.78
CA GLY A 166 -15.51 -2.30 2.80
C GLY A 166 -15.57 -3.78 2.42
N ILE A 167 -15.93 -4.10 1.17
CA ILE A 167 -15.94 -5.48 0.66
C ILE A 167 -14.52 -6.08 0.72
N TYR A 168 -13.51 -5.33 0.26
CA TYR A 168 -12.11 -5.74 0.33
C TYR A 168 -11.68 -6.05 1.77
N PHE A 169 -11.98 -5.18 2.73
CA PHE A 169 -11.59 -5.35 4.11
C PHE A 169 -12.25 -6.57 4.77
N LEU A 170 -13.56 -6.74 4.60
CA LEU A 170 -14.28 -7.92 5.11
C LEU A 170 -13.72 -9.21 4.53
N PHE A 171 -13.42 -9.20 3.23
CA PHE A 171 -12.86 -10.35 2.55
C PHE A 171 -11.43 -10.67 3.03
N LEU A 172 -10.57 -9.67 3.20
CA LEU A 172 -9.22 -9.84 3.73
C LEU A 172 -9.25 -10.39 5.15
N CYS A 173 -10.11 -9.86 6.02
CA CYS A 173 -10.31 -10.37 7.38
C CYS A 173 -10.75 -11.83 7.39
N TYR A 174 -11.70 -12.20 6.53
CA TYR A 174 -12.12 -13.60 6.36
C TYR A 174 -10.96 -14.49 5.93
N MET A 175 -10.17 -14.08 4.93
CA MET A 175 -9.03 -14.86 4.46
C MET A 175 -7.97 -15.04 5.55
N ILE A 176 -7.63 -13.98 6.27
CA ILE A 176 -6.66 -14.03 7.37
C ILE A 176 -7.16 -14.98 8.46
N TRP A 177 -8.43 -14.90 8.83
CA TRP A 177 -9.06 -15.80 9.78
C TRP A 177 -8.97 -17.28 9.34
N GLN A 178 -9.29 -17.56 8.08
CA GLN A 178 -9.15 -18.90 7.50
C GLN A 178 -7.71 -19.40 7.52
N VAL A 179 -6.73 -18.54 7.19
CA VAL A 179 -5.30 -18.89 7.26
C VAL A 179 -4.90 -19.26 8.69
N PHE A 180 -5.32 -18.51 9.70
CA PHE A 180 -5.05 -18.85 11.10
C PHE A 180 -5.67 -20.18 11.53
N ILE A 181 -6.92 -20.46 11.13
CA ILE A 181 -7.56 -21.76 11.38
C ILE A 181 -6.76 -22.89 10.71
N ASN A 182 -6.38 -22.72 9.44
CA ASN A 182 -5.61 -23.72 8.70
C ASN A 182 -4.24 -23.97 9.32
N ILE A 183 -3.55 -22.92 9.78
CA ILE A 183 -2.29 -23.03 10.50
C ILE A 183 -2.49 -23.79 11.80
N SER A 184 -3.55 -23.50 12.56
CA SER A 184 -3.88 -24.18 13.82
C SER A 184 -4.09 -25.68 13.61
N HIS A 185 -4.90 -26.08 12.62
CA HIS A 185 -5.08 -27.48 12.26
C HIS A 185 -3.77 -28.14 11.79
N LYS A 186 -2.99 -27.44 10.96
CA LYS A 186 -1.72 -27.99 10.46
C LYS A 186 -0.72 -28.20 11.58
N ARG A 187 -0.67 -27.29 12.56
CA ARG A 187 0.22 -27.34 13.73
C ARG A 187 -0.01 -28.59 14.58
N GLN A 188 -1.26 -29.06 14.69
CA GLN A 188 -1.59 -30.31 15.38
C GLN A 188 -1.02 -31.55 14.67
N SER A 189 -0.90 -31.50 13.33
CA SER A 189 -0.34 -32.59 12.52
C SER A 189 1.17 -32.54 12.32
N LEU A 190 1.85 -31.45 12.71
CA LEU A 190 3.32 -31.30 12.53
C LEU A 190 4.15 -32.37 13.26
N PRO A 191 3.83 -32.81 14.50
CA PRO A 191 4.64 -33.79 15.22
C PRO A 191 4.71 -35.16 14.55
N THR A 192 3.73 -35.52 13.71
CA THR A 192 3.66 -36.81 13.02
C THR A 192 4.39 -36.82 11.68
N MET A 193 4.97 -35.69 11.25
CA MET A 193 5.68 -35.56 9.98
C MET A 193 7.18 -35.81 10.10
N CYS A 194 7.81 -36.22 9.00
CA CYS A 194 9.26 -36.30 8.91
C CYS A 194 9.91 -34.93 9.19
N SER A 195 11.07 -34.94 9.85
CA SER A 195 11.80 -33.74 10.33
C SER A 195 12.01 -32.68 9.24
N VAL A 196 12.39 -33.09 8.03
CA VAL A 196 12.62 -32.19 6.89
C VAL A 196 11.34 -31.46 6.47
N ARG A 197 10.22 -32.18 6.40
CA ARG A 197 8.92 -31.60 6.01
C ARG A 197 8.37 -30.69 7.11
N ARG A 198 8.57 -31.08 8.37
CA ARG A 198 8.20 -30.28 9.54
C ARG A 198 8.91 -28.92 9.53
N LEU A 199 10.24 -28.92 9.36
CA LEU A 199 11.04 -27.68 9.34
C LEU A 199 10.61 -26.73 8.21
N HIS A 200 10.27 -27.28 7.04
CA HIS A 200 9.77 -26.51 5.92
C HIS A 200 8.46 -25.78 6.24
N TYR A 201 7.47 -26.50 6.80
CA TYR A 201 6.18 -25.89 7.16
C TYR A 201 6.31 -24.93 8.35
N GLU A 202 7.11 -25.23 9.37
CA GLU A 202 7.39 -24.32 10.47
C GLU A 202 8.00 -23.01 9.96
N GLY A 203 8.95 -23.09 9.00
CA GLY A 203 9.53 -21.91 8.38
C GLY A 203 8.53 -21.08 7.57
N ILE A 204 7.58 -21.70 6.88
CA ILE A 204 6.51 -21.00 6.16
C ILE A 204 5.57 -20.28 7.14
N ILE A 205 5.15 -20.96 8.21
CA ILE A 205 4.24 -20.40 9.23
C ILE A 205 4.91 -19.21 9.92
N TYR A 206 6.18 -19.36 10.32
CA TYR A 206 6.93 -18.28 10.97
C TYR A 206 7.04 -17.03 10.09
N ARG A 207 7.36 -17.20 8.80
CA ARG A 207 7.45 -16.07 7.85
C ARG A 207 6.11 -15.36 7.69
N PHE A 208 5.02 -16.12 7.64
CA PHE A 208 3.66 -15.56 7.57
C PHE A 208 3.33 -14.76 8.82
N GLU A 209 3.50 -15.35 10.01
CA GLU A 209 3.19 -14.69 11.29
C GLU A 209 4.05 -13.43 11.49
N PHE A 210 5.34 -13.51 11.18
CA PHE A 210 6.25 -12.37 11.26
C PHE A 210 5.81 -11.23 10.36
N LEU A 211 5.54 -11.50 9.08
CA LEU A 211 5.13 -10.47 8.13
C LEU A 211 3.77 -9.88 8.50
N MET A 212 2.82 -10.72 8.94
CA MET A 212 1.50 -10.28 9.39
C MET A 212 1.61 -9.35 10.60
N LEU A 213 2.37 -9.74 11.62
CA LEU A 213 2.55 -8.94 12.85
C LEU A 213 3.24 -7.62 12.54
N ALA A 214 4.30 -7.63 11.74
CA ALA A 214 5.00 -6.41 11.33
C ALA A 214 4.06 -5.45 10.60
N THR A 215 3.20 -5.96 9.72
CA THR A 215 2.26 -5.14 8.96
C THR A 215 1.14 -4.59 9.83
N LEU A 216 0.60 -5.42 10.72
CA LEU A 216 -0.47 -5.00 11.62
C LEU A 216 0.03 -3.94 12.60
N LEU A 217 1.29 -4.04 13.05
CA LEU A 217 1.98 -2.99 13.79
C LEU A 217 2.12 -1.72 12.95
N CYS A 218 2.59 -1.81 11.69
CA CYS A 218 2.73 -0.66 10.81
C CYS A 218 1.38 0.04 10.55
N ALA A 219 0.33 -0.74 10.28
CA ALA A 219 -1.02 -0.22 10.08
C ALA A 219 -1.55 0.45 11.36
N ALA A 220 -1.38 -0.18 12.53
CA ALA A 220 -1.80 0.39 13.80
C ALA A 220 -1.08 1.70 14.10
N LEU A 221 0.24 1.76 13.91
CA LEU A 221 1.03 2.99 14.09
C LEU A 221 0.61 4.09 13.11
N THR A 222 0.30 3.73 11.86
CA THR A 222 -0.22 4.68 10.86
C THR A 222 -1.56 5.28 11.31
N VAL A 223 -2.50 4.45 11.80
CA VAL A 223 -3.82 4.90 12.26
C VAL A 223 -3.71 5.73 13.53
N ILE A 224 -2.93 5.28 14.52
CA ILE A 224 -2.69 6.02 15.77
C ILE A 224 -2.05 7.37 15.46
N GLY A 225 -1.01 7.38 14.62
CA GLY A 225 -0.34 8.62 14.21
C GLY A 225 -1.29 9.58 13.47
N PHE A 226 -2.16 9.05 12.61
CA PHE A 226 -3.16 9.85 11.91
C PHE A 226 -4.16 10.48 12.89
N ILE A 227 -4.69 9.70 13.83
CA ILE A 227 -5.63 10.19 14.86
C ILE A 227 -4.95 11.26 15.72
N LEU A 228 -3.72 11.03 16.16
CA LEU A 228 -2.96 12.01 16.94
C LEU A 228 -2.70 13.29 16.16
N GLY A 229 -2.39 13.19 14.86
CA GLY A 229 -2.23 14.35 13.98
C GLY A 229 -3.50 15.19 13.88
N GLN A 230 -4.65 14.55 13.68
CA GLN A 230 -5.96 15.23 13.62
C GLN A 230 -6.34 15.87 14.95
N VAL A 231 -6.09 15.20 16.07
CA VAL A 231 -6.37 15.74 17.42
C VAL A 231 -5.44 16.91 17.74
N ALA A 232 -4.17 16.82 17.38
CA ALA A 232 -3.20 17.89 17.59
C ALA A 232 -3.56 19.13 16.76
N GLU A 233 -3.88 18.99 15.48
CA GLU A 233 -4.36 20.13 14.65
C GLU A 233 -5.59 20.81 15.26
N GLY A 234 -6.43 20.06 15.97
CA GLY A 234 -7.57 20.59 16.73
C GLY A 234 -7.18 21.35 18.02
N GLN A 235 -6.20 20.87 18.80
CA GLN A 235 -5.78 21.50 20.05
C GLN A 235 -4.86 22.71 19.87
N TRP A 236 -4.06 22.74 18.80
CA TRP A 236 -3.08 23.81 18.56
C TRP A 236 -3.68 25.16 18.16
N LYS A 237 -4.99 25.24 17.87
CA LYS A 237 -5.67 26.53 17.78
C LYS A 237 -5.71 27.28 19.13
N TRP A 238 -5.37 26.64 20.26
CA TRP A 238 -5.68 27.12 21.61
C TRP A 238 -4.44 27.33 22.52
N ASP A 239 -3.23 26.88 22.15
CA ASP A 239 -2.03 27.04 22.99
C ASP A 239 -0.75 27.26 22.15
N GLU A 240 0.03 28.30 22.47
CA GLU A 240 1.11 28.85 21.62
C GLU A 240 2.53 28.32 21.92
N ASN A 241 2.73 27.42 22.90
CA ASN A 241 4.04 27.31 23.59
C ASN A 241 4.84 25.99 23.47
N ILE A 242 4.64 25.14 22.45
CA ILE A 242 5.51 23.95 22.25
C ILE A 242 5.86 23.82 20.76
N GLU A 243 7.14 23.69 20.38
CA GLU A 243 7.63 23.76 18.97
C GLU A 243 7.75 22.39 18.24
N LEU A 244 7.02 21.35 18.65
CA LEU A 244 7.10 20.03 18.00
C LEU A 244 6.04 19.88 16.91
N GLU A 245 6.45 19.90 15.63
CA GLU A 245 5.58 19.63 14.48
C GLU A 245 5.22 18.12 14.37
N TYR A 246 4.19 17.69 15.10
CA TYR A 246 3.73 16.29 15.07
C TYR A 246 3.25 15.84 13.67
N THR A 247 2.67 16.74 12.87
CA THR A 247 2.19 16.44 11.52
C THR A 247 3.33 16.08 10.55
N SER A 248 4.45 16.81 10.60
CA SER A 248 5.60 16.51 9.75
C SER A 248 6.36 15.26 10.23
N ALA A 249 6.46 15.05 11.55
CA ALA A 249 6.97 13.81 12.13
C ALA A 249 6.12 12.59 11.72
N PHE A 250 4.78 12.73 11.71
CA PHE A 250 3.88 11.69 11.23
C PHE A 250 4.12 11.35 9.76
N PHE A 251 4.13 12.36 8.87
CA PHE A 251 4.32 12.12 7.43
C PHE A 251 5.67 11.45 7.13
N THR A 252 6.76 11.94 7.74
CA THR A 252 8.09 11.38 7.53
C THR A 252 8.24 9.99 8.14
N GLY A 253 7.65 9.75 9.32
CA GLY A 253 7.67 8.45 9.99
C GLY A 253 6.88 7.37 9.24
N VAL A 254 5.65 7.68 8.81
CA VAL A 254 4.85 6.76 7.98
C VAL A 254 5.57 6.48 6.67
N TYR A 255 6.09 7.53 6.02
CA TYR A 255 6.87 7.36 4.80
C TYR A 255 8.05 6.41 5.01
N GLY A 256 8.88 6.63 6.03
CA GLY A 256 10.02 5.77 6.34
C GLY A 256 9.64 4.34 6.73
N MET A 257 8.51 4.13 7.40
CA MET A 257 8.05 2.81 7.84
C MET A 257 7.56 1.93 6.68
N TRP A 258 6.94 2.52 5.66
CA TRP A 258 6.47 1.80 4.47
C TRP A 258 7.56 1.61 3.39
N ASN A 259 8.72 2.29 3.54
CA ASN A 259 9.90 2.16 2.70
C ASN A 259 10.80 1.00 3.14
#